data_AF-A0A6B9D896-F1
#
_entry.id   AF-A0A6B9D896-F1
#
_cell.length_a   1.000
_cell.length_b   1.000
_cell.length_c   1.000
_cell.angle_alpha   90.00
_cell.angle_beta   90.00
_cell.angle_gamma   90.00
#
_symmetry.space_group_name_H-M   'P 1'
#
loop_
_entity.id
_entity.type
_entity.pdbx_description
1 polymer ?
#
loop_
_entity_poly.entity_id
_entity_poly.type
_entity_poly.pdbx_seq_one_letter_code
_entity_poly.pdbx_strand_id
1 'polypeptide(L)'
;MIIIFLLFFIYMMFSLDLMSSLNLLVFLQMMMYSFIFCSMWFHTMILLMILEMFMLVIFLILNILNIKLNLSSMFMFVFITLSVAEASIGMSMLTMLVRNNGNDFMSLSIF
;
A
#
# COMPACT_ATOMS: atom_id res chain seq x y z
N MET A 1 17.04 -4.19 -7.35
CA MET A 1 15.58 -4.31 -7.14
C MET A 1 14.85 -4.75 -8.41
N ILE A 2 14.91 -3.98 -9.50
CA ILE A 2 14.16 -4.27 -10.74
C ILE A 2 14.48 -5.66 -11.34
N ILE A 3 15.76 -6.06 -11.34
CA ILE A 3 16.20 -7.37 -11.86
C ILE A 3 15.67 -8.54 -11.01
N ILE A 4 15.60 -8.38 -9.68
CA ILE A 4 15.06 -9.39 -8.75
C ILE A 4 13.54 -9.52 -8.95
N PHE A 5 12.86 -8.39 -9.15
CA PHE A 5 11.43 -8.36 -9.45
C PHE A 5 11.11 -9.06 -10.78
N LEU A 6 11.93 -8.82 -11.82
CA LEU A 6 11.83 -9.51 -13.11
C LEU A 6 12.09 -11.02 -12.99
N LEU A 7 13.12 -11.44 -12.26
CA LEU A 7 13.42 -12.86 -12.03
C LEU A 7 12.29 -13.57 -11.30
N PHE A 8 11.70 -12.93 -10.30
CA PHE A 8 10.55 -13.48 -9.61
C PHE A 8 9.29 -13.52 -10.49
N PHE A 9 9.08 -12.50 -11.33
CA PHE A 9 8.00 -12.52 -12.32
C PHE A 9 8.17 -13.68 -13.30
N ILE A 10 9.40 -13.97 -13.74
CA ILE A 10 9.70 -15.15 -14.58
C ILE A 10 9.44 -16.45 -13.80
N TYR A 11 9.84 -16.55 -12.53
CA TYR A 11 9.57 -17.73 -11.68
C TYR A 11 8.06 -18.01 -11.52
N MET A 12 7.28 -16.93 -11.39
CA MET A 12 5.82 -16.96 -11.27
C MET A 12 5.12 -17.46 -12.52
N MET A 13 5.64 -17.11 -13.70
CA MET A 13 5.12 -17.59 -14.98
C MET A 13 5.42 -19.09 -15.21
N PHE A 14 6.45 -19.64 -14.55
CA PHE A 14 6.99 -20.96 -14.90
C PHE A 14 6.54 -22.11 -13.99
N SER A 15 6.01 -21.87 -12.78
CA SER A 15 6.00 -22.95 -11.77
C SER A 15 4.83 -23.12 -10.81
N LEU A 16 3.70 -22.40 -10.94
CA LEU A 16 2.65 -22.51 -9.91
C LEU A 16 1.21 -22.37 -10.42
N ASP A 17 0.28 -23.04 -9.72
CA ASP A 17 -1.16 -22.82 -9.83
C ASP A 17 -1.49 -21.31 -9.76
N LEU A 18 -2.53 -20.89 -10.49
CA LEU A 18 -3.00 -19.50 -10.50
C LEU A 18 -3.22 -18.92 -9.09
N MET A 19 -3.64 -19.76 -8.13
CA MET A 19 -3.89 -19.29 -6.77
C MET A 19 -2.62 -19.07 -5.95
N SER A 20 -1.61 -19.94 -6.09
CA SER A 20 -0.35 -19.83 -5.36
C SER A 20 0.51 -18.71 -5.92
N SER A 21 0.51 -18.53 -7.24
CA SER A 21 1.13 -17.37 -7.89
C SER A 21 0.53 -16.05 -7.36
N LEU A 22 -0.80 -15.88 -7.35
CA LEU A 22 -1.41 -14.64 -6.82
C LEU A 22 -0.98 -14.31 -5.38
N ASN A 23 -0.91 -15.30 -4.48
CA ASN A 23 -0.47 -15.05 -3.10
C ASN A 23 1.01 -14.61 -3.02
N LEU A 24 1.88 -15.20 -3.85
CA LEU A 24 3.31 -14.87 -3.90
C LEU A 24 3.51 -13.41 -4.38
N LEU A 25 2.73 -12.98 -5.38
CA LEU A 25 2.79 -11.61 -5.91
C LEU A 25 2.39 -10.57 -4.85
N VAL A 26 1.30 -10.84 -4.14
CA VAL A 26 0.82 -9.98 -3.05
C VAL A 26 1.84 -9.88 -1.93
N PHE A 27 2.47 -11.00 -1.54
CA PHE A 27 3.50 -11.00 -0.50
C PHE A 27 4.71 -10.14 -0.88
N LEU A 28 5.20 -10.27 -2.13
CA LEU A 28 6.28 -9.41 -2.59
C LEU A 28 5.88 -7.95 -2.61
N GLN A 29 4.69 -7.62 -3.09
CA GLN A 29 4.23 -6.25 -3.18
C GLN A 29 4.26 -5.57 -1.79
N MET A 30 3.84 -6.28 -0.75
CA MET A 30 3.94 -5.80 0.65
C MET A 30 5.38 -5.54 1.09
N MET A 31 6.31 -6.44 0.78
CA MET A 31 7.73 -6.27 1.12
C MET A 31 8.39 -5.11 0.38
N MET A 32 8.00 -4.89 -0.88
CA MET A 32 8.54 -3.80 -1.69
C MET A 32 8.03 -2.45 -1.18
N TYR A 33 6.73 -2.35 -0.86
CA TYR A 33 6.16 -1.11 -0.35
C TYR A 33 6.65 -0.76 1.06
N SER A 34 6.90 -1.74 1.93
CA SER A 34 7.49 -1.47 3.25
C SER A 34 8.91 -0.95 3.12
N PHE A 35 9.70 -1.51 2.21
CA PHE A 35 11.04 -0.99 1.90
C PHE A 35 11.00 0.44 1.35
N ILE A 36 10.10 0.74 0.41
CA ILE A 36 9.96 2.08 -0.17
C ILE A 36 9.52 3.09 0.90
N PHE A 37 8.55 2.72 1.74
CA PHE A 37 8.10 3.54 2.87
C PHE A 37 9.25 3.89 3.81
N CYS A 38 10.10 2.91 4.13
CA CYS A 38 11.29 3.09 4.95
C CYS A 38 12.42 3.89 4.27
N SER A 39 12.31 4.23 2.98
CA SER A 39 13.34 4.98 2.25
C SER A 39 12.94 6.43 1.96
N MET A 40 11.65 6.69 1.75
CA MET A 40 11.13 7.97 1.28
C MET A 40 10.37 8.71 2.39
N TRP A 41 11.10 9.37 3.29
CA TRP A 41 10.52 10.08 4.44
C TRP A 41 10.30 11.58 4.23
N PHE A 42 10.97 12.16 3.23
CA PHE A 42 11.08 13.62 3.14
C PHE A 42 9.79 14.28 2.67
N HIS A 43 9.13 13.72 1.66
CA HIS A 43 7.90 14.29 1.10
C HIS A 43 6.66 13.59 1.64
N THR A 44 5.86 14.32 2.40
CA THR A 44 4.60 13.84 3.00
C THR A 44 3.59 13.36 1.96
N MET A 45 3.54 14.01 0.79
CA MET A 45 2.71 13.56 -0.34
C MET A 45 3.06 12.15 -0.81
N ILE A 46 4.36 11.85 -0.91
CA ILE A 46 4.84 10.53 -1.35
C ILE A 46 4.48 9.48 -0.30
N LEU A 47 4.61 9.82 0.99
CA LEU A 47 4.20 8.93 2.09
C LEU A 47 2.70 8.60 2.03
N LEU A 48 1.83 9.59 1.80
CA LEU A 48 0.38 9.38 1.66
C LEU A 48 0.05 8.47 0.48
N MET A 49 0.69 8.67 -0.67
CA MET A 49 0.52 7.80 -1.85
C MET A 49 0.96 6.36 -1.55
N ILE A 50 2.08 6.15 -0.85
CA ILE A 50 2.54 4.82 -0.47
C ILE A 50 1.54 4.15 0.48
N LEU A 51 0.94 4.91 1.41
CA LEU A 51 -0.06 4.41 2.33
C LEU A 51 -1.34 3.96 1.62
N GLU A 52 -1.79 4.71 0.61
CA GLU A 52 -2.95 4.32 -0.20
C GLU A 52 -2.66 3.02 -0.99
N MET A 53 -1.45 2.86 -1.52
CA MET A 53 -1.03 1.62 -2.16
C MET A 53 -1.02 0.43 -1.18
N PHE A 54 -0.67 0.64 0.09
CA PHE A 54 -0.80 -0.39 1.13
C PHE A 54 -2.26 -0.81 1.35
N MET A 55 -3.19 0.15 1.43
CA MET A 55 -4.61 -0.14 1.62
C MET A 55 -5.19 -0.95 0.45
N LEU A 56 -4.74 -0.69 -0.78
CA LEU A 56 -5.13 -1.48 -1.95
C LEU A 56 -4.60 -2.93 -1.90
N VAL A 57 -3.38 -3.15 -1.40
CA VAL A 57 -2.85 -4.53 -1.26
C VAL A 57 -3.60 -5.29 -0.15
N ILE A 58 -3.93 -4.62 0.96
CA ILE A 58 -4.77 -5.21 2.01
C ILE A 58 -6.16 -5.55 1.46
N PHE A 59 -6.74 -4.68 0.63
CA PHE A 59 -7.99 -4.96 -0.06
C PHE A 59 -7.91 -6.21 -0.95
N LEU A 60 -6.82 -6.41 -1.70
CA LEU A 60 -6.58 -7.62 -2.49
C LEU A 60 -6.51 -8.88 -1.62
N ILE A 61 -5.78 -8.82 -0.49
CA ILE A 61 -5.69 -9.93 0.47
C ILE A 61 -7.07 -10.29 1.00
N LEU A 62 -7.85 -9.28 1.41
CA LEU A 62 -9.19 -9.48 1.95
C LEU A 62 -10.14 -10.09 0.92
N ASN A 63 -10.04 -9.73 -0.36
CA ASN A 63 -10.84 -10.36 -1.42
C ASN A 63 -10.45 -11.83 -1.64
N ILE A 64 -9.16 -12.15 -1.63
CA ILE A 64 -8.69 -13.54 -1.72
C ILE A 64 -9.23 -14.37 -0.55
N LEU A 65 -9.19 -13.81 0.67
CA LEU A 65 -9.74 -14.45 1.86
C LEU A 65 -11.26 -14.59 1.78
N ASN A 66 -11.96 -13.58 1.26
CA ASN A 66 -13.40 -13.61 1.08
C ASN A 66 -13.84 -14.76 0.17
N ILE A 67 -13.12 -15.01 -0.93
CA ILE A 67 -13.39 -16.15 -1.83
C ILE A 67 -13.13 -17.49 -1.14
N LYS A 68 -12.08 -17.59 -0.30
CA LYS A 68 -11.73 -18.85 0.40
C LYS A 68 -12.67 -19.17 1.57
N LEU A 69 -13.08 -18.14 2.32
CA LEU A 69 -13.84 -18.27 3.57
C LEU A 69 -15.34 -17.97 3.40
N ASN A 70 -15.77 -17.55 2.20
CA ASN A 70 -17.13 -17.10 1.89
C ASN A 70 -17.64 -16.06 2.91
N LEU A 71 -16.85 -15.00 3.12
CA LEU A 71 -17.25 -13.90 4.01
C LEU A 71 -18.37 -13.05 3.38
N SER A 72 -19.03 -12.23 4.20
CA SER A 72 -20.02 -11.29 3.69
C SER A 72 -19.35 -10.15 2.93
N SER A 73 -19.84 -9.83 1.72
CA SER A 73 -19.38 -8.68 0.92
C SER A 73 -19.51 -7.33 1.63
N MET A 74 -20.39 -7.23 2.64
CA MET A 74 -20.53 -6.03 3.48
C MET A 74 -19.22 -5.66 4.20
N PHE A 75 -18.41 -6.65 4.60
CA PHE A 75 -17.12 -6.37 5.23
C PHE A 75 -16.17 -5.63 4.28
N MET A 76 -16.15 -6.03 3.00
CA MET A 76 -15.31 -5.37 1.97
C MET A 76 -15.78 -3.94 1.71
N PHE A 77 -17.10 -3.71 1.70
CA PHE A 77 -17.66 -2.38 1.50
C PHE A 77 -17.27 -1.43 2.64
N VAL A 78 -17.45 -1.89 3.90
CA VAL A 78 -17.06 -1.10 5.07
C VAL A 78 -15.56 -0.79 5.05
N PHE A 79 -14.72 -1.78 4.71
CA PHE A 79 -13.27 -1.59 4.61
C PHE A 79 -12.88 -0.46 3.63
N ILE A 80 -13.43 -0.47 2.41
CA ILE A 80 -13.11 0.57 1.41
C ILE A 80 -13.59 1.95 1.88
N THR A 81 -14.78 2.04 2.49
CA THR A 81 -15.28 3.34 2.98
C THR A 81 -14.39 3.93 4.07
N LEU A 82 -13.85 3.08 4.96
CA LEU A 82 -12.90 3.51 5.99
C LEU A 82 -11.55 3.89 5.39
N SER A 83 -11.05 3.16 4.38
CA SER A 83 -9.77 3.49 3.73
C SER A 83 -9.82 4.84 3.01
N VAL A 84 -10.94 5.15 2.35
CA VAL A 84 -11.14 6.47 1.71
C VAL A 84 -11.26 7.58 2.77
N ALA A 85 -11.93 7.32 3.90
CA ALA A 85 -12.03 8.27 5.00
C ALA A 85 -10.64 8.60 5.59
N GLU A 86 -9.80 7.59 5.82
CA GLU A 86 -8.41 7.77 6.28
C GLU A 86 -7.61 8.64 5.29
N ALA A 87 -7.69 8.35 3.99
CA ALA A 87 -7.02 9.13 2.95
C ALA A 87 -7.46 10.60 2.95
N SER A 88 -8.76 10.87 3.13
CA SER A 88 -9.29 12.23 3.22
C SER A 88 -8.73 13.02 4.41
N ILE A 89 -8.56 12.35 5.56
CA ILE A 89 -7.98 12.92 6.77
C ILE A 89 -6.49 13.20 6.53
N GLY A 90 -5.75 12.25 5.94
CA GLY A 90 -4.35 12.41 5.59
C GLY A 90 -4.08 13.62 4.68
N MET A 91 -4.90 13.78 3.63
CA MET A 91 -4.83 14.95 2.74
C MET A 91 -5.17 16.25 3.46
N SER A 92 -6.15 16.26 4.36
CA SER A 92 -6.46 17.46 5.15
C SER A 92 -5.27 17.89 6.04
N MET A 93 -4.58 16.94 6.67
CA MET A 93 -3.38 17.22 7.47
C MET A 93 -2.24 17.77 6.62
N LEU A 94 -2.02 17.21 5.45
CA LEU A 94 -1.04 17.73 4.51
C LEU A 94 -1.33 19.20 4.15
N THR A 95 -2.57 19.54 3.83
CA THR A 95 -2.90 20.94 3.47
C THR A 95 -2.64 21.90 4.63
N MET A 96 -2.81 21.47 5.88
CA MET A 96 -2.43 22.28 7.04
C MET A 96 -0.92 22.44 7.16
N LEU A 97 -0.14 21.37 6.95
CA LEU A 97 1.33 21.42 6.98
C LEU A 97 1.89 22.37 5.91
N VAL A 98 1.39 22.27 4.68
CA VAL A 98 1.83 23.14 3.57
C VAL A 98 1.45 24.60 3.84
N ARG A 99 0.28 24.87 4.42
CA ARG A 99 -0.13 26.25 4.77
C ARG A 99 0.69 26.87 5.90
N ASN A 100 1.19 26.05 6.85
CA ASN A 100 1.99 26.54 7.96
C ASN A 100 3.47 26.70 7.61
N ASN A 101 4.07 25.70 6.95
CA ASN A 101 5.51 25.65 6.69
C ASN A 101 5.88 26.11 5.28
N GLY A 102 4.89 26.31 4.39
CA GLY A 102 5.09 26.66 2.98
C GLY A 102 5.58 25.51 2.11
N ASN A 103 5.76 24.31 2.68
CA ASN A 103 6.34 23.16 2.00
C ASN A 103 5.84 21.83 2.57
N ASP A 104 5.92 20.75 1.78
CA ASP A 104 5.46 19.40 2.14
C ASP A 104 6.58 18.53 2.77
N PHE A 105 7.74 19.14 3.01
CA PHE A 105 8.91 18.44 3.53
C PHE A 105 8.83 18.29 5.04
N MET A 106 8.94 17.04 5.50
CA MET A 106 9.18 16.71 6.90
C MET A 106 10.69 16.68 7.13
N SER A 107 11.27 17.82 7.49
CA SER A 107 12.60 17.82 8.10
C SER A 107 12.46 17.49 9.58
N LEU A 108 13.21 16.50 10.07
CA LEU A 108 13.48 16.41 11.51
C LEU A 108 14.38 17.59 11.87
N SER A 109 13.79 18.76 12.14
CA SER A 109 14.45 19.77 12.97
C SER A 109 14.38 19.29 14.43
N ILE A 110 15.12 18.23 14.74
CA ILE A 110 15.50 17.96 16.12
C ILE A 110 16.49 19.06 16.47
N PHE A 111 16.04 20.03 17.25
CA PHE A 111 16.92 20.87 18.06
C PHE A 111 17.68 20.00 19.06
#